data_AF-A0A399RIT1-F1
#
_entry.id   AF-A0A399RIT1-F1
#
_cell.length_a   1.000
_cell.length_b   1.000
_cell.length_c   1.000
_cell.angle_alpha   90.00
_cell.angle_beta   90.00
_cell.angle_gamma   90.00
#
_symmetry.space_group_name_H-M   'P 1'
#
loop_
_entity.id
_entity.type
_entity.pdbx_description
1 polymer ?
#
loop_
_entity_poly.entity_id
_entity_poly.type
_entity_poly.pdbx_seq_one_letter_code
_entity_poly.pdbx_strand_id
1 'polypeptide(L)'
;MSELRLTPVFEDATGGPDEPLLRPIKATATKADYDAFLISLCDYNQDTPRGTLGESIQRLADEEQCVISGGLIASKDEFLLVPGCCCGLEGWTEWKGIKPGADSPWLGHDPSPTIEALDQLVVLHSGGGTVSASSHTPPERLEVTYAELNAAVAEAERDLIAFMMGLHYHLREEYGPSGDKLARKIAGWFSIPLV
;
A
#
# COMPACT_ATOMS: atom_id res chain seq x y z
N MET A 1 22.37 13.56 2.54
CA MET A 1 21.60 12.60 1.71
C MET A 1 20.64 11.92 2.63
N SER A 2 19.35 11.96 2.31
CA SER A 2 18.32 11.26 3.08
C SER A 2 18.35 9.75 2.78
N GLU A 3 17.77 8.96 3.68
CA GLU A 3 17.63 7.52 3.50
C GLU A 3 16.42 7.21 2.60
N LEU A 4 16.44 6.05 1.92
CA LEU A 4 15.28 5.57 1.18
C LEU A 4 14.14 5.26 2.16
N ARG A 5 12.93 5.76 1.89
CA ARG A 5 11.73 5.42 2.65
C ARG A 5 10.70 4.75 1.75
N LEU A 6 10.16 3.63 2.21
CA LEU A 6 8.97 3.00 1.64
C LEU A 6 7.78 3.27 2.55
N THR A 7 6.76 3.95 2.05
CA THR A 7 5.53 4.24 2.78
C THR A 7 4.39 3.42 2.20
N PRO A 8 3.80 2.49 2.97
CA PRO A 8 2.60 1.82 2.53
C PRO A 8 1.44 2.81 2.44
N VAL A 9 0.64 2.71 1.38
CA VAL A 9 -0.49 3.59 1.11
C VAL A 9 -1.69 2.81 0.60
N PHE A 10 -2.88 3.35 0.84
CA PHE A 10 -4.11 2.91 0.18
C PHE A 10 -4.78 4.10 -0.53
N GLU A 11 -5.55 3.83 -1.59
CA GLU A 11 -6.35 4.85 -2.25
C GLU A 11 -7.60 5.17 -1.41
N ASP A 12 -7.78 6.44 -1.11
CA ASP A 12 -8.93 6.96 -0.39
C ASP A 12 -10.15 6.99 -1.31
N ALA A 13 -11.30 6.47 -0.84
CA ALA A 13 -12.57 6.50 -1.57
C ALA A 13 -13.06 7.92 -1.90
N THR A 14 -12.54 8.94 -1.21
CA THR A 14 -12.84 10.35 -1.51
C THR A 14 -12.01 10.91 -2.66
N GLY A 15 -11.00 10.17 -3.14
CA GLY A 15 -10.21 10.51 -4.31
C GLY A 15 -11.01 10.44 -5.61
N GLY A 16 -10.65 11.26 -6.59
CA GLY A 16 -11.23 11.19 -7.92
C GLY A 16 -10.55 10.12 -8.78
N PRO A 17 -11.19 9.62 -9.85
CA PRO A 17 -10.59 8.65 -10.75
C PRO A 17 -9.32 9.18 -11.46
N ASP A 18 -9.26 10.50 -11.67
CA ASP A 18 -8.13 11.18 -12.33
C ASP A 18 -7.07 11.71 -11.34
N GLU A 19 -7.42 11.78 -10.05
CA GLU A 19 -6.54 12.28 -8.99
C GLU A 19 -6.76 11.43 -7.73
N PRO A 20 -6.22 10.19 -7.72
CA PRO A 20 -6.35 9.30 -6.59
C PRO A 20 -5.66 9.90 -5.38
N LEU A 21 -6.38 9.93 -4.25
CA LEU A 21 -5.83 10.41 -2.99
C LEU A 21 -5.17 9.24 -2.25
N LEU A 22 -3.84 9.21 -2.23
CA LEU A 22 -3.09 8.17 -1.51
C LEU A 22 -2.94 8.52 -0.03
N ARG A 23 -3.53 7.69 0.84
CA ARG A 23 -3.41 7.81 2.29
C ARG A 23 -2.31 6.92 2.85
N PRO A 24 -1.39 7.47 3.67
CA PRO A 24 -0.31 6.69 4.25
C PRO A 24 -0.79 5.82 5.42
N ILE A 25 -0.35 4.57 5.42
CA ILE A 25 -0.43 3.67 6.56
C ILE A 25 0.77 3.91 7.47
N LYS A 26 0.50 4.14 8.75
CA LYS A 26 1.50 4.50 9.75
C LYS A 26 1.22 3.76 11.04
N ALA A 27 2.27 3.45 11.80
CA ALA A 27 2.13 2.92 13.16
C ALA A 27 1.33 3.82 14.12
N THR A 28 1.25 5.12 13.85
CA THR A 28 0.53 6.11 14.66
C THR A 28 -0.90 6.37 14.18
N ALA A 29 -1.48 5.44 13.41
CA ALA A 29 -2.84 5.59 12.89
C ALA A 29 -3.89 5.74 14.00
N THR A 30 -4.91 6.54 13.71
CA THR A 30 -6.02 6.87 14.58
C THR A 30 -7.28 6.12 14.17
N LYS A 31 -8.33 6.21 14.99
CA LYS A 31 -9.66 5.68 14.64
C LYS A 31 -10.14 6.19 13.27
N ALA A 32 -9.91 7.46 12.97
CA ALA A 32 -10.32 8.05 11.69
C ALA A 32 -9.57 7.44 10.50
N ASP A 33 -8.30 7.04 10.68
CA ASP A 33 -7.52 6.37 9.65
C ASP A 33 -8.02 4.94 9.41
N TYR A 34 -8.40 4.23 10.47
CA TYR A 34 -9.02 2.89 10.35
C TYR A 34 -10.38 2.96 9.66
N ASP A 35 -11.23 3.92 10.05
CA ASP A 35 -12.55 4.12 9.43
C ASP A 35 -12.39 4.45 7.94
N ALA A 36 -11.44 5.34 7.58
CA ALA A 36 -11.13 5.66 6.20
C ALA A 36 -10.65 4.44 5.39
N PHE A 37 -9.73 3.66 5.96
CA PHE A 37 -9.25 2.43 5.33
C PHE A 37 -10.39 1.44 5.07
N LEU A 38 -11.29 1.24 6.03
CA LEU A 38 -12.43 0.33 5.88
C LEU A 38 -13.43 0.82 4.84
N ILE A 39 -13.66 2.14 4.77
CA ILE A 39 -14.51 2.75 3.74
C ILE A 39 -13.90 2.51 2.36
N SER A 40 -12.61 2.82 2.16
CA SER A 40 -11.89 2.54 0.91
C SER A 40 -11.94 1.07 0.52
N LEU A 41 -11.74 0.18 1.49
CA LEU A 41 -11.80 -1.26 1.26
C LEU A 41 -13.18 -1.70 0.78
N CYS A 42 -14.24 -1.21 1.42
CA CYS A 42 -15.61 -1.51 1.04
C CYS A 42 -15.96 -0.93 -0.33
N ASP A 43 -15.62 0.33 -0.58
CA ASP A 43 -15.92 1.04 -1.82
C ASP A 43 -15.29 0.34 -3.03
N TYR A 44 -14.00 0.04 -2.94
CA TYR A 44 -13.26 -0.60 -4.02
C TYR A 44 -13.78 -2.00 -4.37
N ASN A 45 -14.28 -2.74 -3.37
CA ASN A 45 -14.66 -4.14 -3.53
C ASN A 45 -16.19 -4.36 -3.69
N GLN A 46 -17.01 -3.31 -3.83
CA GLN A 46 -18.47 -3.45 -3.88
C GLN A 46 -19.14 -2.63 -5.00
N ASP A 47 -19.17 -3.21 -6.19
CA ASP A 47 -19.83 -2.71 -7.41
C ASP A 47 -21.38 -2.73 -7.37
N THR A 48 -21.96 -2.24 -6.26
CA THR A 48 -23.21 -1.45 -6.10
C THR A 48 -23.59 -1.38 -4.60
N PRO A 49 -23.93 -0.20 -4.04
CA PRO A 49 -24.11 -0.02 -2.60
C PRO A 49 -25.43 -0.63 -2.13
N ARG A 50 -25.37 -1.49 -1.10
CA ARG A 50 -26.54 -1.89 -0.32
C ARG A 50 -26.18 -1.97 1.16
N GLY A 51 -26.55 -0.94 1.91
CA GLY A 51 -26.62 -1.01 3.36
C GLY A 51 -25.65 -0.12 4.13
N THR A 52 -25.45 -0.48 5.39
CA THR A 52 -24.59 0.15 6.38
C THR A 52 -23.17 -0.41 6.31
N LEU A 53 -22.18 0.32 6.85
CA LEU A 53 -20.79 -0.15 6.92
C LEU A 53 -20.66 -1.51 7.63
N GLY A 54 -21.48 -1.77 8.66
CA GLY A 54 -21.48 -3.07 9.35
C GLY A 54 -21.93 -4.23 8.46
N GLU A 55 -22.91 -4.02 7.58
CA GLU A 55 -23.33 -5.01 6.58
C GLU A 55 -22.25 -5.24 5.52
N SER A 56 -21.56 -4.18 5.07
CA SER A 56 -20.43 -4.29 4.16
C SER A 56 -19.25 -5.05 4.78
N ILE A 57 -18.94 -4.81 6.06
CA ILE A 57 -17.91 -5.54 6.82
C ILE A 57 -18.24 -7.03 6.91
N GLN A 58 -19.49 -7.37 7.22
CA GLN A 58 -19.91 -8.77 7.28
C GLN A 58 -19.74 -9.46 5.92
N ARG A 59 -20.11 -8.80 4.82
CA ARG A 59 -19.93 -9.34 3.48
C ARG A 59 -18.46 -9.52 3.12
N LEU A 60 -17.63 -8.50 3.34
CA LEU A 60 -16.19 -8.61 3.12
C LEU A 60 -15.56 -9.71 3.97
N ALA A 61 -16.07 -9.94 5.18
CA ALA A 61 -15.65 -11.05 6.03
C ALA A 61 -15.98 -12.43 5.43
N ASP A 62 -16.85 -12.51 4.42
CA ASP A 62 -17.21 -13.74 3.70
C ASP A 62 -16.50 -13.90 2.33
N GLU A 63 -15.96 -12.82 1.72
CA GLU A 63 -15.28 -12.85 0.40
C GLU A 63 -13.93 -13.59 0.39
N GLU A 64 -13.64 -14.44 -0.59
CA GLU A 64 -12.36 -15.19 -0.57
C GLU A 64 -11.13 -14.29 -0.80
N GLN A 65 -11.27 -13.27 -1.64
CA GLN A 65 -10.21 -12.33 -2.00
C GLN A 65 -10.72 -10.89 -1.99
N CYS A 66 -9.82 -9.96 -1.72
CA CYS A 66 -10.10 -8.55 -1.67
C CYS A 66 -8.85 -7.82 -2.13
N VAL A 67 -9.02 -6.81 -2.99
CA VAL A 67 -7.94 -5.97 -3.47
C VAL A 67 -7.98 -4.68 -2.68
N ILE A 68 -6.83 -4.23 -2.18
CA ILE A 68 -6.72 -2.94 -1.51
C ILE A 68 -5.91 -2.04 -2.42
N SER A 69 -6.60 -1.23 -3.22
CA SER A 69 -5.93 -0.30 -4.13
C SER A 69 -4.92 0.57 -3.38
N GLY A 70 -3.69 0.66 -3.89
CA GLY A 70 -2.59 1.28 -3.19
C GLY A 70 -1.24 0.65 -3.52
N GLY A 71 -0.34 0.57 -2.53
CA GLY A 71 1.00 0.01 -2.73
C GLY A 71 2.05 0.64 -1.82
N LEU A 72 3.30 0.65 -2.27
CA LEU A 72 4.40 1.33 -1.60
C LEU A 72 4.81 2.57 -2.39
N ILE A 73 4.86 3.72 -1.71
CA ILE A 73 5.54 4.92 -2.22
C ILE A 73 7.01 4.85 -1.83
N ALA A 74 7.91 4.96 -2.79
CA ALA A 74 9.35 5.10 -2.53
C ALA A 74 9.78 6.57 -2.65
N SER A 75 10.48 7.09 -1.64
CA SER A 75 10.98 8.46 -1.64
C SER A 75 12.40 8.53 -1.11
N LYS A 76 13.26 9.33 -1.76
CA LYS A 76 14.62 9.67 -1.29
C LYS A 76 15.04 10.99 -1.91
N ASP A 77 15.39 11.97 -1.09
CA ASP A 77 15.69 13.34 -1.49
C ASP A 77 14.55 13.91 -2.38
N GLU A 78 14.81 14.20 -3.66
CA GLU A 78 13.79 14.68 -4.61
C GLU A 78 13.12 13.55 -5.42
N PHE A 79 13.60 12.30 -5.30
CA PHE A 79 13.02 11.16 -6.00
C PHE A 79 11.69 10.74 -5.36
N LEU A 80 10.69 10.47 -6.20
CA LEU A 80 9.40 9.91 -5.82
C LEU A 80 8.96 8.86 -6.84
N LEU A 81 8.65 7.66 -6.35
CA LEU A 81 7.94 6.61 -7.05
C LEU A 81 6.62 6.39 -6.33
N VAL A 82 5.51 6.54 -7.06
CA VAL A 82 4.16 6.24 -6.59
C VAL A 82 3.69 4.93 -7.21
N PRO A 83 2.87 4.11 -6.51
CA PRO A 83 2.23 2.98 -7.15
C PRO A 83 1.36 3.47 -8.31
N GLY A 84 1.38 2.74 -9.42
CA GLY A 84 0.49 2.97 -10.54
C GLY A 84 -0.91 2.43 -10.28
N CYS A 85 -1.83 2.76 -11.18
CA CYS A 85 -3.21 2.30 -11.09
C CYS A 85 -3.31 0.77 -11.08
N CYS A 86 -4.30 0.25 -10.34
CA CYS A 86 -4.52 -1.19 -10.12
C CYS A 86 -3.38 -1.91 -9.39
N CYS A 87 -2.46 -1.18 -8.77
CA CYS A 87 -1.54 -1.76 -7.80
C CYS A 87 -2.30 -2.05 -6.50
N GLY A 88 -2.08 -3.24 -5.95
CA GLY A 88 -2.65 -3.67 -4.69
C GLY A 88 -1.63 -3.56 -3.58
N LEU A 89 -2.04 -2.98 -2.44
CA LEU A 89 -1.20 -2.88 -1.26
C LEU A 89 -0.74 -4.27 -0.76
N GLU A 90 -1.53 -5.32 -0.96
CA GLU A 90 -1.15 -6.72 -0.66
C GLU A 90 0.13 -7.18 -1.37
N GLY A 91 0.46 -6.58 -2.53
CA GLY A 91 1.68 -6.83 -3.30
C GLY A 91 2.96 -6.31 -2.63
N TRP A 92 2.88 -5.60 -1.49
CA TRP A 92 4.04 -5.09 -0.76
C TRP A 92 5.06 -6.19 -0.43
N THR A 93 4.60 -7.42 -0.23
CA THR A 93 5.47 -8.57 0.09
C THR A 93 6.43 -8.92 -1.03
N GLU A 94 6.10 -8.61 -2.29
CA GLU A 94 6.97 -8.84 -3.45
C GLU A 94 8.27 -8.04 -3.34
N TRP A 95 8.23 -6.88 -2.67
CA TRP A 95 9.42 -6.06 -2.42
C TRP A 95 10.46 -6.75 -1.54
N LYS A 96 10.04 -7.66 -0.65
CA LYS A 96 10.96 -8.50 0.15
C LYS A 96 11.72 -9.52 -0.71
N GLY A 97 11.16 -9.89 -1.86
CA GLY A 97 11.72 -10.88 -2.77
C GLY A 97 12.79 -10.33 -3.71
N ILE A 98 12.99 -9.01 -3.74
CA ILE A 98 13.91 -8.34 -4.67
C ILE A 98 15.36 -8.72 -4.33
N LYS A 99 15.99 -9.40 -5.27
CA LYS A 99 17.36 -9.90 -5.23
C LYS A 99 17.97 -9.83 -6.64
N PRO A 100 19.30 -9.93 -6.80
CA PRO A 100 19.92 -9.90 -8.12
C PRO A 100 19.24 -10.81 -9.15
N GLY A 101 18.82 -10.23 -10.27
CA GLY A 101 18.13 -10.94 -11.36
C GLY A 101 16.66 -11.29 -11.10
N ALA A 102 16.04 -10.77 -10.05
CA ALA A 102 14.60 -10.89 -9.85
C ALA A 102 13.82 -10.05 -10.88
N ASP A 103 12.65 -10.54 -11.28
CA ASP A 103 11.69 -9.76 -12.06
C ASP A 103 11.14 -8.60 -11.22
N SER A 104 10.76 -7.50 -11.89
CA SER A 104 10.09 -6.38 -11.24
C SER A 104 8.75 -6.86 -10.65
N PRO A 105 8.41 -6.49 -9.40
CA PRO A 105 7.05 -6.66 -8.92
C PRO A 105 6.07 -5.88 -9.79
N TRP A 106 4.79 -6.27 -9.76
CA TRP A 106 3.74 -5.52 -10.43
C TRP A 106 3.46 -4.23 -9.65
N LEU A 107 3.79 -3.08 -10.24
CA LEU A 107 3.60 -1.78 -9.59
C LEU A 107 2.47 -0.94 -10.22
N GLY A 108 1.61 -1.54 -11.04
CA GLY A 108 0.48 -0.86 -11.69
C GLY A 108 0.75 -0.40 -13.12
N HIS A 109 -0.31 -0.07 -13.86
CA HIS A 109 -0.26 0.20 -15.30
C HIS A 109 0.20 1.63 -15.66
N ASP A 110 -0.17 2.64 -14.89
CA ASP A 110 0.16 4.06 -15.16
C ASP A 110 0.46 4.73 -13.81
N PRO A 111 1.65 5.33 -13.59
CA PRO A 111 2.66 5.72 -14.57
C PRO A 111 3.60 4.60 -15.03
N SER A 112 3.29 3.31 -14.84
CA SER A 112 4.21 2.19 -15.14
C SER A 112 5.56 2.29 -14.41
N PRO A 113 5.60 2.50 -13.09
CA PRO A 113 6.84 2.43 -12.34
C PRO A 113 7.41 1.00 -12.40
N THR A 114 8.73 0.87 -12.38
CA THR A 114 9.41 -0.44 -12.45
C THR A 114 10.61 -0.51 -11.52
N ILE A 115 11.03 -1.73 -11.21
CA ILE A 115 12.24 -2.01 -10.44
C ILE A 115 13.15 -2.91 -11.27
N GLU A 116 14.39 -2.48 -11.48
CA GLU A 116 15.43 -3.27 -12.13
C GLU A 116 16.42 -3.78 -11.08
N ALA A 117 16.48 -5.10 -10.90
CA ALA A 117 17.37 -5.76 -9.95
C ALA A 117 18.69 -6.19 -10.61
N LEU A 118 19.70 -5.32 -10.52
CA LEU A 118 21.05 -5.57 -11.06
C LEU A 118 21.91 -6.36 -10.07
N ASP A 119 23.10 -6.82 -10.51
CA ASP A 119 23.98 -7.65 -9.68
C ASP A 119 24.35 -7.03 -8.32
N GLN A 120 24.55 -5.71 -8.28
CA GLN A 120 25.06 -5.00 -7.09
C GLN A 120 24.10 -3.98 -6.49
N LEU A 121 23.09 -3.56 -7.26
CA LEU A 121 22.17 -2.49 -6.86
C LEU A 121 20.78 -2.72 -7.44
N VAL A 122 19.82 -1.98 -6.92
CA VAL A 122 18.45 -1.92 -7.41
C VAL A 122 18.21 -0.54 -7.98
N VAL A 123 17.57 -0.49 -9.13
CA VAL A 123 17.15 0.76 -9.77
C VAL A 123 15.64 0.89 -9.67
N LEU A 124 15.18 1.97 -9.07
CA LEU A 124 13.77 2.34 -9.05
C LEU A 124 13.48 3.32 -10.19
N HIS A 125 12.49 3.02 -11.01
CA HIS A 125 12.02 3.88 -12.09
C HIS A 125 10.62 4.39 -11.75
N SER A 126 10.42 5.71 -11.77
CA SER A 126 9.12 6.31 -11.45
C SER A 126 8.08 6.20 -12.57
N GLY A 127 8.48 5.75 -13.77
CA GLY A 127 7.57 5.47 -14.89
C GLY A 127 7.16 6.69 -15.73
N GLY A 128 7.50 7.91 -15.30
CA GLY A 128 7.35 9.12 -16.14
C GLY A 128 5.91 9.65 -16.26
N GLY A 129 5.13 9.63 -15.16
CA GLY A 129 3.86 10.37 -15.10
C GLY A 129 4.07 11.88 -15.18
N THR A 130 3.19 12.61 -15.88
CA THR A 130 3.29 14.07 -16.08
C THR A 130 3.19 14.83 -14.75
N VAL A 131 4.32 15.10 -14.10
CA VAL A 131 4.39 16.14 -13.07
C VAL A 131 4.31 17.47 -13.81
N SER A 132 3.18 18.17 -13.66
CA SER A 132 2.92 19.47 -14.30
C SER A 132 4.14 20.38 -14.23
N ALA A 133 4.47 20.98 -15.39
CA ALA A 133 5.66 21.78 -15.63
C ALA A 133 5.84 22.90 -14.60
N SER A 134 6.56 22.59 -13.53
CA SER A 134 7.26 23.52 -12.67
C SER A 134 8.73 23.10 -12.62
N SER A 135 9.62 24.07 -12.47
CA SER A 135 11.00 24.09 -12.98
C SER A 135 12.02 23.10 -12.39
N HIS A 136 11.58 22.05 -11.69
CA HIS A 136 12.43 20.95 -11.22
C HIS A 136 11.71 19.63 -11.50
N THR A 137 12.03 18.98 -12.61
CA THR A 137 11.54 17.62 -12.89
C THR A 137 12.25 16.66 -11.92
N PRO A 138 11.53 15.93 -11.06
CA PRO A 138 12.13 14.92 -10.19
C PRO A 138 12.96 13.92 -10.99
N PRO A 139 14.03 13.34 -10.43
CA PRO A 139 14.77 12.30 -11.11
C PRO A 139 13.84 11.10 -11.42
N GLU A 140 13.85 10.64 -12.67
CA GLU A 140 13.04 9.49 -13.11
C GLU A 140 13.59 8.14 -12.61
N ARG A 141 14.81 8.16 -12.09
CA ARG A 141 15.60 6.98 -11.72
C ARG A 141 16.33 7.20 -10.40
N LEU A 142 16.32 6.19 -9.53
CA LEU A 142 17.10 6.16 -8.30
C LEU A 142 17.83 4.82 -8.16
N GLU A 143 19.14 4.88 -7.96
CA GLU A 143 19.94 3.71 -7.57
C GLU A 143 20.01 3.60 -6.05
N VAL A 144 19.76 2.39 -5.54
CA VAL A 144 19.90 2.06 -4.12
C VAL A 144 20.58 0.70 -3.96
N THR A 145 21.26 0.51 -2.84
CA THR A 145 21.78 -0.81 -2.48
C THR A 145 20.65 -1.73 -2.03
N TYR A 146 20.86 -3.05 -2.14
CA TYR A 146 19.94 -4.04 -1.55
C TYR A 146 19.77 -3.85 -0.03
N ALA A 147 20.82 -3.40 0.66
CA ALA A 147 20.75 -3.13 2.10
C ALA A 147 19.80 -1.97 2.42
N GLU A 148 19.88 -0.86 1.66
CA GLU A 148 18.95 0.27 1.80
C GLU A 148 17.51 -0.15 1.48
N LEU A 149 17.29 -0.89 0.41
CA LEU A 149 15.96 -1.39 0.04
C LEU A 149 15.38 -2.28 1.14
N ASN A 150 16.16 -3.26 1.63
CA ASN A 150 15.72 -4.17 2.68
C ASN A 150 15.42 -3.44 4.01
N ALA A 151 16.21 -2.42 4.35
CA ALA A 151 15.94 -1.59 5.52
C ALA A 151 14.61 -0.83 5.37
N ALA A 152 14.36 -0.22 4.22
CA ALA A 152 13.12 0.50 3.93
C ALA A 152 11.90 -0.43 3.89
N VAL A 153 12.03 -1.65 3.34
CA VAL A 153 10.97 -2.66 3.35
C VAL A 153 10.67 -3.11 4.79
N ALA A 154 11.70 -3.31 5.61
CA ALA A 154 11.51 -3.67 7.01
C ALA A 154 10.83 -2.55 7.82
N GLU A 155 11.01 -1.29 7.45
CA GLU A 155 10.26 -0.16 8.02
C GLU A 155 8.79 -0.16 7.61
N ALA A 156 8.51 -0.31 6.32
CA ALA A 156 7.16 -0.43 5.79
C ALA A 156 6.39 -1.59 6.44
N GLU A 157 7.07 -2.74 6.63
CA GLU A 157 6.52 -3.89 7.35
C GLU A 157 6.14 -3.54 8.80
N ARG A 158 6.98 -2.81 9.52
CA ARG A 158 6.68 -2.39 10.90
C ARG A 158 5.46 -1.48 10.96
N ASP A 159 5.35 -0.53 10.03
CA ASP A 159 4.18 0.36 9.92
C ASP A 159 2.91 -0.44 9.61
N LEU A 160 2.98 -1.39 8.67
CA LEU A 160 1.85 -2.28 8.35
C LEU A 160 1.44 -3.16 9.53
N ILE A 161 2.39 -3.79 10.22
CA ILE A 161 2.09 -4.63 11.40
C ILE A 161 1.41 -3.81 12.49
N ALA A 162 1.96 -2.64 12.83
CA ALA A 162 1.39 -1.78 13.86
C ALA A 162 -0.01 -1.28 13.49
N PHE A 163 -0.22 -0.89 12.22
CA PHE A 163 -1.53 -0.51 11.72
C PHE A 163 -2.52 -1.67 11.80
N MET A 164 -2.12 -2.88 11.39
CA MET A 164 -2.98 -4.07 11.41
C MET A 164 -3.39 -4.46 12.83
N MET A 165 -2.50 -4.34 13.81
CA MET A 165 -2.84 -4.56 15.22
C MET A 165 -3.89 -3.56 15.72
N GLY A 166 -3.72 -2.27 15.39
CA GLY A 166 -4.68 -1.23 15.75
C GLY A 166 -6.04 -1.40 15.04
N LEU A 167 -6.01 -1.72 13.75
CA LEU A 167 -7.19 -2.01 12.95
C LEU A 167 -7.95 -3.22 13.49
N HIS A 168 -7.24 -4.29 13.91
CA HIS A 168 -7.86 -5.46 14.52
C HIS A 168 -8.59 -5.11 15.80
N TYR A 169 -7.96 -4.34 16.70
CA TYR A 169 -8.61 -3.85 17.92
C TYR A 169 -9.88 -3.05 17.58
N HIS A 170 -9.76 -2.08 16.67
CA HIS A 170 -10.87 -1.23 16.21
C HIS A 170 -12.04 -2.06 15.66
N LEU A 171 -11.76 -2.97 14.72
CA LEU A 171 -12.77 -3.85 14.12
C LEU A 171 -13.48 -4.71 15.15
N ARG A 172 -12.74 -5.26 16.11
CA ARG A 172 -13.31 -6.11 17.15
C ARG A 172 -14.21 -5.34 18.11
N GLU A 173 -13.82 -4.13 18.50
CA GLU A 173 -14.60 -3.28 19.42
C GLU A 173 -15.90 -2.81 18.76
N GLU A 174 -15.85 -2.39 17.49
CA GLU A 174 -16.99 -1.78 16.79
C GLU A 174 -17.93 -2.82 16.16
N TYR A 175 -17.40 -3.96 15.67
CA TYR A 175 -18.16 -4.93 14.86
C TYR A 175 -18.12 -6.36 15.40
N GLY A 176 -17.52 -6.58 16.57
CA GLY A 176 -17.55 -7.86 17.27
C GLY A 176 -16.96 -9.02 16.44
N PRO A 177 -17.59 -10.21 16.42
CA PRO A 177 -17.06 -11.39 15.73
C PRO A 177 -16.85 -11.20 14.22
N SER A 178 -17.70 -10.43 13.54
CA SER A 178 -17.53 -10.15 12.11
C SER A 178 -16.30 -9.28 11.85
N GLY A 179 -16.02 -8.32 12.75
CA GLY A 179 -14.80 -7.52 12.71
C GLY A 179 -13.53 -8.35 12.95
N ASP A 180 -13.54 -9.26 13.93
CA ASP A 180 -12.40 -10.17 14.17
C ASP A 180 -12.13 -11.07 12.94
N LYS A 181 -13.20 -11.59 12.33
CA LYS A 181 -13.09 -12.40 11.10
C LYS A 181 -12.49 -11.60 9.95
N LEU A 182 -12.96 -10.37 9.71
CA LEU A 182 -12.42 -9.51 8.66
C LEU A 182 -10.95 -9.14 8.92
N ALA A 183 -10.60 -8.79 10.17
CA ALA A 183 -9.23 -8.46 10.53
C ALA A 183 -8.26 -9.61 10.20
N ARG A 184 -8.63 -10.86 10.53
CA ARG A 184 -7.84 -12.05 10.20
C ARG A 184 -7.66 -12.25 8.70
N LYS A 185 -8.67 -11.92 7.90
CA LYS A 185 -8.58 -12.03 6.45
C LYS A 185 -7.66 -10.96 5.86
N ILE A 186 -7.80 -9.70 6.28
CA ILE A 186 -6.92 -8.61 5.85
C ILE A 186 -5.47 -8.94 6.20
N ALA A 187 -5.22 -9.43 7.41
CA ALA A 187 -3.89 -9.86 7.82
C ALA A 187 -3.36 -11.02 6.96
N GLY A 188 -4.22 -11.99 6.63
CA GLY A 188 -3.90 -13.06 5.70
C GLY A 188 -3.54 -12.55 4.30
N TRP A 189 -4.33 -11.64 3.73
CA TRP A 189 -4.05 -11.02 2.43
C TRP A 189 -2.72 -10.26 2.43
N PHE A 190 -2.37 -9.59 3.54
CA PHE A 190 -1.11 -8.86 3.66
C PHE A 190 0.07 -9.75 4.09
N SER A 191 -0.15 -11.04 4.32
CA SER A 191 0.84 -11.96 4.91
C SER A 191 1.43 -11.44 6.23
N ILE A 192 0.60 -10.78 7.04
CA ILE A 192 0.96 -10.24 8.36
C ILE A 192 0.38 -11.15 9.44
N PRO A 193 1.18 -11.60 10.42
CA PRO A 193 0.65 -12.36 11.54
C PRO A 193 -0.18 -11.46 12.47
N LEU A 194 -1.40 -11.87 12.80
CA LEU A 194 -2.10 -11.35 13.99
C LEU A 194 -1.68 -12.18 15.19
N VAL A 195 -1.05 -11.53 16.16
CA VAL A 195 -0.72 -12.10 17.48
C VAL A 195 -1.96 -12.26 18.35
#